data_AF-A0A6L8E3U1-F1
#
_entry.id   AF-A0A6L8E3U1-F1
#
_cell.length_a   1.000
_cell.length_b   1.000
_cell.length_c   1.000
_cell.angle_alpha   90.00
_cell.angle_beta   90.00
_cell.angle_gamma   90.00
#
_symmetry.space_group_name_H-M   'P 1'
#
loop_
_entity.id
_entity.type
_entity.pdbx_description
1 polymer ?
#
loop_
_entity_poly.entity_id
_entity_poly.type
_entity_poly.pdbx_seq_one_letter_code
_entity_poly.pdbx_strand_id
1 'polypeptide(L)'
;MTITTFDTHSAVKRLRAVGVDDLQAETLVDVIRNAIGERVTRADLEPLATKEFVRAEIAGVDTKIAGLRTEVAGLEARLFRHLWVMAAGIVGATFTLLKLFP
;
A
#
# COMPACT_ATOMS: atom_id res chain seq x y z
N MET A 1 -16.60 -5.47 -14.38
CA MET A 1 -16.22 -4.05 -14.20
C MET A 1 -16.77 -3.30 -15.40
N THR A 2 -17.79 -2.47 -15.19
CA THR A 2 -18.54 -1.81 -16.27
C THR A 2 -17.68 -0.69 -16.85
N ILE A 3 -17.24 -0.82 -18.09
CA ILE A 3 -16.59 0.26 -18.83
C ILE A 3 -17.68 1.32 -19.04
N THR A 4 -17.57 2.46 -18.35
CA THR A 4 -18.48 3.58 -18.54
C THR A 4 -18.18 4.21 -19.90
N THR A 5 -18.84 3.72 -20.95
CA THR A 5 -18.76 4.32 -22.29
C THR A 5 -19.40 5.70 -22.24
N PHE A 6 -18.59 6.75 -22.41
CA PHE A 6 -19.07 8.11 -22.49
C PHE A 6 -19.83 8.32 -23.81
N ASP A 7 -21.16 8.39 -23.74
CA ASP A 7 -22.02 8.62 -24.89
C ASP A 7 -21.99 10.11 -25.28
N THR A 8 -21.11 10.43 -26.22
CA THR A 8 -20.97 11.77 -26.79
C THR A 8 -22.23 12.26 -27.49
N HIS A 9 -23.03 11.37 -28.06
CA HIS A 9 -24.24 11.77 -28.78
C HIS A 9 -25.30 12.28 -27.79
N SER A 10 -25.49 11.55 -26.68
CA SER A 10 -26.36 11.99 -25.60
C SER A 10 -25.86 13.27 -24.91
N ALA A 11 -24.54 13.44 -24.78
CA ALA A 11 -23.95 14.65 -24.19
C ALA A 11 -24.19 15.89 -25.06
N VAL A 12 -23.94 15.81 -26.37
CA VAL A 12 -24.22 16.91 -27.32
C VAL A 12 -25.70 17.27 -27.31
N LYS A 13 -26.61 16.28 -27.30
CA LYS A 13 -28.06 16.51 -27.27
C LYS A 13 -28.52 17.28 -26.02
N ARG A 14 -27.91 16.99 -24.87
CA ARG A 14 -28.21 17.71 -23.61
C ARG A 14 -27.68 19.14 -23.61
N LEU A 15 -26.50 19.37 -24.19
CA LEU A 15 -25.93 20.71 -24.32
C LEU A 15 -26.80 21.59 -25.24
N ARG A 16 -27.28 21.02 -26.35
CA ARG A 16 -28.24 21.71 -27.23
C ARG A 16 -29.55 22.03 -26.51
N ALA A 17 -30.05 21.12 -25.67
CA ALA A 17 -31.28 21.33 -24.91
C ALA A 17 -31.19 22.48 -23.90
N VAL A 18 -29.98 22.90 -23.50
CA VAL A 18 -29.76 24.07 -22.63
C VAL A 18 -29.31 25.32 -23.41
N GLY A 19 -29.46 25.31 -24.74
CA GLY A 19 -29.20 26.47 -25.60
C GLY A 19 -27.75 26.68 -26.00
N VAL A 20 -26.88 25.67 -25.81
CA VAL A 20 -25.51 25.71 -26.34
C VAL A 20 -25.56 25.50 -27.85
N ASP A 21 -24.85 26.35 -28.58
CA ASP A 21 -24.72 26.27 -30.03
C ASP A 21 -24.12 24.93 -30.48
N ASP A 22 -24.55 24.43 -31.65
CA ASP A 22 -24.18 23.10 -32.16
C ASP A 22 -22.66 22.91 -32.23
N LEU A 23 -21.94 23.93 -32.72
CA LEU A 23 -20.49 23.89 -32.86
C LEU A 23 -19.79 23.88 -31.50
N GLN A 24 -20.33 24.65 -30.54
CA GLN A 24 -19.82 24.71 -29.18
C GLN A 24 -20.07 23.41 -28.42
N ALA A 25 -21.23 22.79 -28.61
CA ALA A 25 -21.58 21.53 -27.97
C ALA A 25 -20.67 20.39 -28.43
N GLU A 26 -20.38 20.31 -29.73
CA GLU A 26 -19.45 19.32 -30.28
C GLU A 26 -18.02 19.56 -29.79
N THR A 27 -17.55 20.80 -29.85
CA THR A 27 -16.20 21.17 -29.37
C THR A 27 -16.02 20.86 -27.88
N LEU A 28 -17.01 21.17 -27.04
CA LEU A 28 -16.96 20.92 -25.61
C LEU A 28 -16.93 19.43 -25.30
N VAL A 29 -17.74 18.63 -26.02
CA VAL A 29 -17.80 17.19 -25.87
C VAL A 29 -16.51 16.52 -26.34
N ASP A 30 -15.89 17.02 -27.41
CA ASP A 30 -14.60 16.53 -27.88
C ASP A 30 -13.46 16.87 -26.93
N VAL A 31 -13.44 18.07 -26.34
CA VAL A 31 -12.47 18.42 -25.28
C VAL A 31 -12.64 17.50 -24.07
N ILE A 32 -13.87 17.22 -23.65
CA ILE A 32 -14.14 16.31 -22.53
C ILE A 32 -13.75 14.87 -22.87
N ARG A 33 -14.08 14.39 -24.07
CA ARG A 33 -13.69 13.06 -24.56
C ARG A 33 -12.16 12.93 -24.58
N ASN A 34 -11.46 13.93 -25.11
CA ASN A 34 -10.01 13.92 -25.20
C ASN A 34 -9.38 14.01 -23.80
N ALA A 35 -9.89 14.88 -22.92
CA ALA A 35 -9.38 14.98 -21.55
C ALA A 35 -9.62 13.70 -20.72
N ILE A 36 -10.75 13.01 -20.93
CA ILE A 36 -11.02 11.71 -20.30
C ILE A 36 -10.16 10.60 -20.93
N GLY A 37 -9.97 10.63 -22.25
CA GLY A 37 -9.13 9.68 -22.98
C GLY A 37 -7.64 9.81 -22.67
N GLU A 38 -7.15 11.03 -22.41
CA GLU A 38 -5.76 11.32 -22.00
C GLU A 38 -5.50 11.03 -20.53
N ARG A 39 -6.46 11.28 -19.62
CA ARG A 39 -6.27 11.06 -18.17
C ARG A 39 -6.54 9.63 -17.71
N VAL A 40 -7.13 8.80 -18.58
CA VAL A 40 -7.36 7.38 -18.32
C VAL A 40 -6.85 6.59 -19.52
N THR A 41 -5.54 6.66 -19.77
CA THR A 41 -4.90 5.72 -20.66
C THR A 41 -5.07 4.31 -20.07
N ARG A 42 -5.66 3.38 -20.84
CA ARG A 42 -5.83 1.97 -20.44
C ARG A 42 -4.55 1.36 -19.84
N ALA A 43 -3.40 1.83 -20.30
CA ALA A 43 -2.07 1.44 -19.82
C ALA A 43 -1.84 1.71 -18.33
N ASP A 44 -2.44 2.76 -17.74
CA ASP A 44 -2.28 3.08 -16.32
C ASP A 44 -3.22 2.27 -15.42
N LEU A 45 -4.33 1.77 -15.98
CA LEU A 45 -5.26 0.89 -15.29
C LEU A 45 -4.92 -0.60 -15.43
N GLU A 46 -4.20 -0.98 -16.47
CA GLU A 46 -3.79 -2.37 -16.73
C GLU A 46 -2.98 -3.02 -15.58
N PRO A 47 -1.97 -2.34 -15.00
CA PRO A 47 -1.22 -2.92 -13.88
C PRO A 47 -2.03 -2.95 -12.59
N LEU A 48 -2.96 -2.01 -12.37
CA LEU A 48 -3.82 -1.97 -11.17
C LEU A 48 -5.00 -2.96 -11.25
N ALA A 49 -5.46 -3.31 -12.46
CA ALA A 49 -6.60 -4.20 -12.68
C ALA A 49 -6.22 -5.69 -12.75
N THR A 50 -4.93 -6.02 -12.85
CA THR A 50 -4.50 -7.41 -12.86
C THR A 50 -4.40 -7.94 -11.43
N LYS A 51 -5.24 -8.94 -11.11
CA LYS A 51 -5.18 -9.71 -9.85
C LYS A 51 -3.75 -10.19 -9.51
N GLU A 52 -2.91 -10.37 -10.52
CA GLU A 52 -1.51 -10.76 -10.38
C GLU A 52 -0.64 -9.70 -9.72
N PHE A 53 -0.81 -8.42 -10.06
CA PHE A 53 -0.08 -7.32 -9.43
C PHE A 53 -0.41 -7.24 -7.93
N VAL A 54 -1.71 -7.26 -7.61
CA VAL A 54 -2.17 -7.28 -6.22
C VAL A 54 -1.67 -8.52 -5.47
N ARG A 55 -1.65 -9.69 -6.12
CA ARG A 55 -1.10 -10.91 -5.51
C ARG A 55 0.40 -10.82 -5.27
N ALA A 56 1.15 -10.21 -6.19
CA ALA A 56 2.59 -9.99 -6.05
C ALA A 56 2.91 -9.02 -4.91
N GLU A 57 2.17 -7.92 -4.80
CA GLU A 57 2.26 -6.98 -3.68
C GLU A 57 1.97 -7.66 -2.34
N ILE A 58 0.89 -8.45 -2.25
CA ILE A 58 0.54 -9.19 -1.03
C ILE A 58 1.65 -10.18 -0.65
N ALA A 59 2.19 -10.94 -1.62
CA ALA A 59 3.30 -11.85 -1.35
C ALA A 59 4.57 -11.09 -0.89
N GLY A 60 4.83 -9.91 -1.45
CA GLY A 60 5.90 -9.02 -1.01
C GLY A 60 5.69 -8.50 0.41
N VAL A 61 4.46 -8.24 0.81
CA VAL A 61 4.11 -7.84 2.18
C VAL A 61 4.25 -9.02 3.15
N ASP A 62 3.77 -10.21 2.78
CA ASP A 62 3.86 -11.42 3.62
C ASP A 62 5.32 -11.81 3.89
N THR A 63 6.18 -11.73 2.89
CA THR A 63 7.63 -11.97 3.06
C THR A 63 8.28 -10.97 4.01
N LYS A 64 7.93 -9.67 3.90
CA LYS A 64 8.39 -8.65 4.85
C LYS A 64 7.90 -8.93 6.27
N ILE A 65 6.63 -9.31 6.45
CA ILE A 65 6.07 -9.67 7.75
C ILE A 65 6.80 -10.88 8.35
N ALA A 66 7.08 -11.91 7.55
CA ALA A 66 7.84 -13.09 7.99
C ALA A 66 9.28 -12.72 8.42
N GLY A 67 9.94 -11.84 7.67
CA GLY A 67 11.25 -11.30 8.02
C GLY A 67 11.22 -10.55 9.35
N LEU A 68 10.29 -9.61 9.51
CA LEU A 68 10.13 -8.84 10.75
C LEU A 68 9.84 -9.73 11.97
N ARG A 69 9.00 -10.75 11.82
CA ARG A 69 8.75 -11.73 12.90
C ARG A 69 10.02 -12.46 13.31
N THR A 70 10.86 -12.82 12.34
CA THR A 70 12.15 -13.47 12.61
C THR A 70 13.11 -12.52 13.33
N GLU A 71 13.16 -11.25 12.93
CA GLU A 71 13.98 -10.24 13.59
C GLU A 71 13.54 -9.99 15.04
N VAL A 72 12.22 -9.90 15.27
CA VAL A 72 11.64 -9.76 16.61
C VAL A 72 12.00 -10.95 17.49
N ALA A 73 11.80 -12.19 17.00
CA ALA A 73 12.19 -13.40 17.75
C ALA A 73 13.70 -13.43 18.06
N GLY A 74 14.53 -12.97 17.12
CA GLY A 74 15.97 -12.84 17.32
C GLY A 74 16.34 -11.80 18.38
N LEU A 75 15.63 -10.66 18.41
CA LEU A 75 15.79 -9.63 19.45
C LEU A 75 15.37 -10.15 20.82
N GLU A 76 14.22 -10.83 20.93
CA GLU A 76 13.76 -11.45 22.18
C GLU A 76 14.78 -12.46 22.72
N ALA A 77 15.31 -13.33 21.86
CA ALA A 77 16.33 -14.31 22.25
C ALA A 77 17.63 -13.65 22.74
N ARG A 78 18.06 -12.56 22.09
CA ARG A 78 19.24 -11.78 22.52
C ARG A 78 18.99 -11.11 23.87
N LEU A 79 17.82 -10.50 24.05
CA LEU A 79 17.44 -9.81 25.27
C LEU A 79 17.36 -10.80 26.44
N PHE A 80 16.72 -11.94 26.25
CA PHE A 80 16.65 -13.00 27.26
C PHE A 80 18.03 -13.51 27.65
N ARG A 81 18.90 -13.78 26.67
CA ARG A 81 20.30 -14.20 26.93
C ARG A 81 21.05 -13.16 27.75
N HIS A 82 20.94 -11.89 27.38
CA HIS A 82 21.62 -10.80 28.08
C HIS A 82 21.12 -10.66 29.53
N LEU A 83 19.80 -10.76 29.72
CA LEU A 83 19.18 -10.66 31.04
C LEU A 83 19.61 -11.81 31.95
N TRP A 84 19.71 -13.04 31.43
CA TRP A 84 20.24 -14.19 32.17
C TRP A 84 21.71 -14.01 32.58
N VAL A 85 22.55 -13.51 31.68
CA VAL A 85 23.96 -13.24 31.99
C VAL A 85 24.08 -12.19 33.10
N MET A 86 23.29 -11.12 33.03
CA MET A 86 23.26 -10.11 34.10
C MET A 86 22.75 -10.68 35.42
N ALA A 87 21.65 -11.45 35.40
CA ALA A 87 21.10 -12.07 36.60
C ALA A 87 22.10 -13.02 37.26
N ALA A 88 22.76 -13.87 36.47
CA ALA A 88 23.81 -14.76 36.97
C ALA A 88 24.98 -13.96 37.59
N GLY A 89 25.37 -12.84 36.97
CA GLY A 89 26.40 -11.94 37.49
C GLY A 89 26.03 -11.34 38.84
N ILE A 90 24.80 -10.82 38.98
CA ILE A 90 24.30 -10.25 40.25
C ILE A 90 24.29 -11.32 41.34
N VAL A 91 23.71 -12.49 41.07
CA VAL A 91 23.63 -13.60 42.04
C VAL A 91 25.04 -14.06 42.46
N GLY A 92 25.95 -14.21 41.51
CA GLY A 92 27.34 -14.59 41.79
C GLY A 92 28.07 -13.56 42.64
N ALA A 93 27.88 -12.26 42.36
CA ALA A 93 28.46 -11.17 43.15
C ALA A 93 27.90 -11.17 44.57
N THR A 94 26.59 -11.30 44.75
CA THR A 94 25.95 -11.36 46.07
C THR A 94 26.45 -12.55 46.89
N PHE A 95 26.55 -13.74 46.27
CA PHE A 95 27.09 -14.93 46.95
C PHE A 95 28.54 -14.75 47.38
N THR A 96 29.37 -14.15 46.52
CA THR A 96 30.77 -13.87 46.83
C THR A 96 30.90 -12.88 47.99
N LEU A 97 30.08 -11.82 48.01
CA LEU A 97 30.04 -10.87 49.12
C LEU A 97 29.62 -11.52 50.43
N LEU A 98 28.57 -12.35 50.44
CA LEU A 98 28.14 -13.10 51.63
C LEU A 98 29.25 -13.99 52.19
N LYS A 99 30.05 -14.62 51.32
CA LYS A 99 31.15 -15.50 51.75
C LYS A 99 32.36 -14.73 52.33
N LEU A 100 32.55 -13.48 51.93
CA LEU A 100 33.63 -12.61 52.40
C LEU A 100 33.35 -11.97 53.77
N PHE A 101 32.08 -11.92 54.19
CA PHE A 101 31.65 -11.45 55.50
C PHE A 101 30.98 -12.61 56.29
N PRO A 102 31.76 -13.51 56.91
CA PRO A 102 31.22 -14.54 57.81
C PRO A 102 30.64 -13.95 59.09
#